data_AF-A0A943IW67-F1
#
_entry.id   AF-A0A943IW67-F1
#
_cell.length_a   1.000
_cell.length_b   1.000
_cell.length_c   1.000
_cell.angle_alpha   90.00
_cell.angle_beta   90.00
_cell.angle_gamma   90.00
#
_symmetry.space_group_name_H-M   'P 1'
#
loop_
_entity.id
_entity.type
_entity.pdbx_description
1 polymer ?
#
loop_
_entity_poly.entity_id
_entity_poly.type
_entity_poly.pdbx_seq_one_letter_code
_entity_poly.pdbx_strand_id
1 'polypeptide(L)'
;MKNFLNVGVLFVVGAMPAVSVASFLRQMLCLLTVRLSGGKVLYFKYLCLDYRQENGEGKMRMGQFSPVCQFLYTNGDREYDQKEDIIREAVRLLLYFVAGGLIEFILYRLWRETGAGTAWLKPVIAGIAAGFILEFIGGFRVLLYKLRNDGKNLTAYWRETLRQLSQGTPLEEVWMPPYQELYSNAPEEEILLYDGIRFMQKLWQRDYETLKEVAVECDWIIRHWEYQYIRVLTNVYYNMIFYYSCIERSPERADRYYQAVRRDLEQDMDSNGRRVMAYYTYFCKGQPQEAMKLLHC
;
A
#
# COMPACT_ATOMS: atom_id res chain seq x y z
N MET A 1 -5.66 -12.80 -39.44
CA MET A 1 -5.37 -13.25 -38.04
C MET A 1 -3.89 -13.11 -37.65
N LYS A 2 -2.89 -13.66 -38.38
CA LYS A 2 -1.47 -13.58 -37.99
C LYS A 2 -0.91 -12.14 -37.80
N ASN A 3 -1.30 -11.19 -38.64
CA ASN A 3 -0.82 -9.80 -38.52
C ASN A 3 -1.45 -9.04 -37.33
N PHE A 4 -2.68 -9.38 -36.93
CA PHE A 4 -3.35 -8.75 -35.79
C PHE A 4 -2.73 -9.21 -34.46
N LEU A 5 -2.34 -10.48 -34.38
CA LEU A 5 -1.65 -11.06 -33.21
C LEU A 5 -0.30 -10.35 -32.97
N ASN A 6 0.45 -10.06 -34.04
CA ASN A 6 1.74 -9.37 -33.95
C ASN A 6 1.60 -7.91 -33.51
N VAL A 7 0.57 -7.19 -33.97
CA VAL A 7 0.32 -5.79 -33.57
C VAL A 7 -0.11 -5.71 -32.11
N GLY A 8 -0.99 -6.62 -31.65
CA GLY A 8 -1.41 -6.69 -30.26
C GLY A 8 -0.25 -7.00 -29.30
N VAL A 9 0.63 -7.94 -29.66
CA VAL A 9 1.82 -8.26 -28.86
C VAL A 9 2.77 -7.05 -28.77
N LEU A 10 3.03 -6.36 -29.89
CA LEU A 10 3.88 -5.17 -29.90
C LEU A 10 3.30 -4.02 -29.06
N PHE A 11 1.97 -3.87 -29.07
CA PHE A 11 1.28 -2.92 -28.20
C PHE A 11 1.48 -3.26 -26.72
N VAL A 12 1.30 -4.53 -26.33
CA VAL A 12 1.52 -4.97 -24.94
C VAL A 12 2.99 -4.80 -24.51
N VAL A 13 3.93 -5.08 -25.42
CA VAL A 13 5.38 -4.84 -25.21
C VAL A 13 5.69 -3.36 -24.97
N GLY A 14 4.94 -2.44 -25.59
CA GLY A 14 5.03 -1.02 -25.28
C GLY A 14 4.38 -0.67 -23.94
N ALA A 15 3.17 -1.18 -23.69
CA ALA A 15 2.35 -0.80 -22.54
C ALA A 15 2.90 -1.29 -21.19
N MET A 16 3.35 -2.55 -21.10
CA MET A 16 3.78 -3.12 -19.80
C MET A 16 5.00 -2.41 -19.19
N PRO A 17 6.12 -2.20 -19.93
CA PRO A 17 7.23 -1.41 -19.42
C PRO A 17 6.84 0.04 -19.17
N ALA A 18 5.98 0.61 -20.02
CA ALA A 18 5.53 1.99 -19.86
C ALA A 18 4.75 2.20 -18.57
N VAL A 19 3.87 1.27 -18.14
CA VAL A 19 3.21 1.33 -16.84
C VAL A 19 4.23 1.37 -15.70
N SER A 20 5.28 0.54 -15.78
CA SER A 20 6.32 0.54 -14.74
C SER A 20 7.11 1.86 -14.70
N VAL A 21 7.52 2.38 -15.85
CA VAL A 21 8.25 3.66 -15.97
C VAL A 21 7.36 4.84 -15.57
N ALA A 22 6.10 4.84 -15.98
CA ALA A 22 5.08 5.81 -15.61
C ALA A 22 4.87 5.86 -14.10
N SER A 23 4.72 4.68 -13.48
CA SER A 23 4.59 4.54 -12.03
C SER A 23 5.82 5.13 -11.31
N PHE A 24 7.03 4.82 -11.78
CA PHE A 24 8.26 5.41 -11.26
C PHE A 24 8.30 6.93 -11.41
N LEU A 25 7.99 7.46 -12.59
CA LEU A 25 7.98 8.90 -12.86
C LEU A 25 7.01 9.63 -11.92
N ARG A 26 5.80 9.10 -11.73
CA ARG A 26 4.82 9.65 -10.80
C ARG A 26 5.35 9.69 -9.38
N GLN A 27 5.99 8.62 -8.90
CA GLN A 27 6.56 8.61 -7.55
C GLN A 27 7.78 9.52 -7.42
N MET A 28 8.56 9.72 -8.47
CA MET A 28 9.65 10.70 -8.48
C MET A 28 9.13 12.14 -8.37
N LEU A 29 8.03 12.47 -9.06
CA LEU A 29 7.34 13.75 -8.88
C LEU A 29 6.79 13.90 -7.46
N CYS A 30 6.26 12.81 -6.89
CA CYS A 30 5.85 12.77 -5.49
C CYS A 30 7.03 13.10 -4.55
N LEU A 31 8.15 12.38 -4.70
CA LEU A 31 9.37 12.61 -3.94
C LEU A 31 9.85 14.07 -4.03
N LEU A 32 9.85 14.67 -5.21
CA LEU A 32 10.23 16.07 -5.41
C LEU A 32 9.34 17.00 -4.58
N THR A 33 8.01 16.88 -4.70
CA THR A 33 7.08 17.71 -3.93
C THR A 33 7.17 17.50 -2.41
N VAL A 34 7.43 16.27 -1.98
CA VAL A 34 7.61 15.92 -0.56
C VAL A 34 8.90 16.53 -0.02
N ARG A 35 10.01 16.43 -0.75
CA ARG A 35 11.29 17.03 -0.35
C ARG A 35 11.22 18.55 -0.31
N LEU A 36 10.55 19.19 -1.27
CA LEU A 36 10.33 20.64 -1.29
C LEU A 36 9.48 21.11 -0.10
N SER A 37 8.60 20.27 0.43
CA SER A 37 7.77 20.57 1.61
C SER A 37 8.42 20.17 2.95
N GLY A 38 9.67 19.71 2.94
CA GLY A 38 10.42 19.30 4.14
C GLY A 38 10.09 17.89 4.64
N GLY A 39 9.33 17.10 3.88
CA GLY A 39 8.97 15.73 4.23
C GLY A 39 10.14 14.75 4.15
N LYS A 40 10.01 13.64 4.88
CA LYS A 40 10.98 12.53 4.94
C LYS A 40 10.42 11.28 4.25
N VAL A 41 11.30 10.57 3.56
CA VAL A 41 10.97 9.30 2.90
C VAL A 41 11.09 8.18 3.92
N LEU A 42 9.98 7.48 4.18
CA LEU A 42 9.94 6.34 5.09
C LEU A 42 10.22 5.04 4.36
N TYR A 43 9.71 4.93 3.12
CA TYR A 43 9.82 3.72 2.33
C TYR A 43 9.74 4.02 0.83
N PHE A 44 10.54 3.29 0.05
CA PHE A 44 10.53 3.32 -1.41
C PHE A 44 10.80 1.91 -1.92
N LYS A 45 9.95 1.41 -2.83
CA LYS A 45 10.17 0.11 -3.49
C LYS A 45 9.90 0.23 -4.97
N TYR A 46 10.85 -0.21 -5.78
CA TYR A 46 10.72 -0.26 -7.22
C TYR A 46 11.57 -1.37 -7.81
N LEU A 47 10.97 -2.22 -8.64
CA LEU A 47 11.60 -3.44 -9.16
C LEU A 47 12.12 -4.28 -7.99
N CYS A 48 13.42 -4.55 -7.94
CA CYS A 48 14.05 -5.29 -6.85
C CYS A 48 14.68 -4.38 -5.78
N LEU A 49 14.56 -3.05 -5.90
CA LEU A 49 15.10 -2.11 -4.91
C LEU A 49 14.06 -1.87 -3.81
N ASP A 50 14.45 -2.06 -2.56
CA ASP A 50 13.66 -1.77 -1.36
C ASP A 50 14.48 -0.87 -0.43
N TYR A 51 14.00 0.34 -0.20
CA TYR A 51 14.55 1.28 0.76
C TYR A 51 13.57 1.44 1.93
N ARG A 52 14.08 1.30 3.15
CA ARG A 52 13.32 1.49 4.40
C ARG A 52 14.09 2.37 5.37
N GLN A 53 13.40 3.29 6.02
CA GLN A 53 13.91 3.97 7.20
C GLN A 53 13.70 3.07 8.43
N GLU A 54 14.79 2.66 9.07
CA GLU A 54 14.81 1.85 10.29
C GLU A 54 15.64 2.60 11.35
N ASN A 55 15.05 2.89 12.51
CA ASN A 55 15.72 3.58 13.63
C ASN A 55 16.39 4.92 13.24
N GLY A 56 15.78 5.67 12.33
CA GLY A 56 16.31 6.95 11.83
C GLY A 56 17.32 6.83 10.69
N GLU A 57 17.87 5.63 10.44
CA GLU A 57 18.81 5.35 9.36
C GLU A 57 18.10 4.74 8.13
N GLY A 58 18.51 5.17 6.94
CA GLY A 58 18.00 4.62 5.68
C GLY A 58 18.78 3.38 5.28
N LYS A 59 18.11 2.24 5.10
CA LYS A 59 18.72 1.00 4.60
C LYS A 59 18.15 0.62 3.24
N MET A 60 19.02 0.31 2.29
CA MET A 60 18.66 -0.29 1.00
C MET A 60 18.89 -1.80 1.03
N ARG A 61 17.96 -2.57 0.49
CA ARG A 61 17.99 -4.03 0.38
C ARG A 61 17.43 -4.47 -0.96
N MET A 62 17.77 -5.70 -1.37
CA MET A 62 17.13 -6.34 -2.53
C MET A 62 15.78 -6.93 -2.12
N GLY A 63 14.69 -6.30 -2.59
CA GLY A 63 13.28 -6.61 -2.37
C GLY A 63 12.73 -7.76 -3.24
N GLN A 64 11.43 -8.04 -3.09
CA GLN A 64 10.68 -8.80 -4.11
C GLN A 64 10.43 -7.90 -5.31
N PHE A 65 10.50 -8.46 -6.52
CA PHE A 65 10.20 -7.73 -7.75
C PHE A 65 8.80 -7.11 -7.70
N SER A 66 8.71 -5.80 -7.91
CA SER A 66 7.44 -5.11 -8.10
C SER A 66 7.53 -4.12 -9.27
N PRO A 67 6.70 -4.26 -10.32
CA PRO A 67 6.72 -3.35 -11.47
C PRO A 67 6.10 -1.98 -11.14
N VAL A 68 5.36 -1.87 -10.04
CA VAL A 68 4.74 -0.64 -9.56
C VAL A 68 5.65 0.01 -8.53
N CYS A 69 5.94 1.29 -8.71
CA CYS A 69 6.72 2.04 -7.75
C CYS A 69 5.85 2.39 -6.54
N GLN A 70 6.25 1.89 -5.36
CA GLN A 70 5.62 2.19 -4.09
C GLN A 70 6.45 3.22 -3.33
N PHE A 71 5.78 4.19 -2.73
CA PHE A 71 6.43 5.29 -2.03
C PHE A 71 5.62 5.69 -0.82
N LEU A 72 6.26 5.76 0.34
CA LEU A 72 5.67 6.21 1.59
C LEU A 72 6.54 7.32 2.19
N TYR A 73 5.88 8.39 2.62
CA TYR A 73 6.53 9.56 3.17
C TYR A 73 5.75 10.11 4.37
N THR A 74 6.44 10.93 5.16
CA THR A 74 5.84 11.76 6.19
C THR A 74 6.15 13.23 5.90
N ASN A 75 5.22 14.13 6.22
CA ASN A 75 5.46 15.58 6.17
C ASN A 75 6.15 16.10 7.46
N GLY A 76 6.70 15.20 8.30
CA GLY A 76 7.24 15.55 9.61
C GLY A 76 6.12 15.85 10.62
N ASP A 77 6.34 16.82 11.50
CA ASP A 77 5.38 17.24 12.54
C ASP A 77 4.30 18.19 12.02
N ARG A 78 4.25 18.46 10.72
CA ARG A 78 3.22 19.34 10.13
C ARG A 78 1.86 18.66 10.19
N GLU A 79 0.91 19.39 10.73
CA GLU A 79 -0.50 19.00 10.75
C GLU A 79 -0.97 18.72 9.32
N TYR A 80 -1.73 17.64 9.15
CA TYR A 80 -2.20 17.23 7.83
C TYR A 80 -3.28 18.19 7.34
N ASP A 81 -2.95 19.04 6.36
CA ASP A 81 -3.92 19.85 5.64
C ASP A 81 -4.38 19.13 4.36
N GLN A 82 -5.64 18.72 4.35
CA GLN A 82 -6.26 18.06 3.20
C GLN A 82 -6.31 18.95 1.96
N LYS A 83 -6.58 20.26 2.11
CA LYS A 83 -6.64 21.17 0.96
C LYS A 83 -5.28 21.26 0.30
N GLU A 84 -4.24 21.33 1.11
CA GLU A 84 -2.87 21.32 0.63
C GLU A 84 -2.54 19.99 -0.08
N ASP A 85 -2.95 18.85 0.48
CA ASP A 85 -2.71 17.54 -0.14
C ASP A 85 -3.48 17.33 -1.46
N ILE A 86 -4.69 17.87 -1.58
CA ILE A 86 -5.46 17.91 -2.84
C ILE A 86 -4.71 18.75 -3.89
N ILE A 87 -4.27 19.95 -3.52
CA ILE A 87 -3.53 20.84 -4.42
C ILE A 87 -2.23 20.17 -4.87
N ARG A 88 -1.49 19.54 -3.95
CA ARG A 88 -0.26 18.81 -4.27
C ARG A 88 -0.54 17.66 -5.25
N GLU A 89 -1.59 16.87 -5.04
CA GLU A 89 -1.94 15.78 -5.96
C GLU A 89 -2.35 16.30 -7.35
N ALA A 90 -3.10 17.40 -7.41
CA ALA A 90 -3.44 18.05 -8.68
C ALA A 90 -2.20 18.57 -9.42
N VAL A 91 -1.26 19.21 -8.73
CA VAL A 91 0.01 19.67 -9.30
C VAL A 91 0.84 18.48 -9.80
N ARG A 92 0.91 17.38 -9.04
CA ARG A 92 1.62 16.16 -9.47
C ARG A 92 1.01 15.57 -10.75
N LEU A 93 -0.32 15.50 -10.83
CA LEU A 93 -1.01 15.02 -12.02
C LEU A 93 -0.75 15.91 -13.24
N LEU A 94 -0.74 17.23 -13.05
CA LEU A 94 -0.41 18.17 -14.12
C LEU A 94 1.02 17.99 -14.61
N LEU A 95 1.99 17.94 -13.69
CA LEU A 95 3.40 17.70 -14.03
C LEU A 95 3.60 16.36 -14.74
N TYR A 96 2.90 15.32 -14.28
CA TYR A 96 2.93 14.01 -14.90
C TYR A 96 2.34 14.03 -16.32
N PHE A 97 1.22 14.72 -16.54
CA PHE A 97 0.63 14.88 -17.86
C PHE A 97 1.57 15.60 -18.83
N VAL A 98 2.22 16.68 -18.38
CA VAL A 98 3.21 17.43 -19.18
C VAL A 98 4.42 16.55 -19.49
N ALA A 99 4.97 15.84 -18.50
CA ALA A 99 6.13 14.98 -18.68
C ALA A 99 5.83 13.79 -19.62
N GLY A 100 4.69 13.12 -19.43
CA GLY A 100 4.23 12.04 -20.31
C GLY A 100 4.00 12.53 -21.74
N GLY A 101 3.35 13.68 -21.91
CA GLY A 101 3.16 14.30 -23.22
C GLY A 101 4.47 14.68 -23.92
N LEU A 102 5.47 15.15 -23.17
CA LEU A 102 6.80 15.45 -23.72
C LEU A 102 7.53 14.17 -24.16
N ILE A 103 7.46 13.10 -23.36
CA ILE A 103 8.04 11.80 -23.71
C ILE A 103 7.41 11.27 -25.01
N GLU A 104 6.07 11.28 -25.10
CA GLU A 104 5.36 10.86 -26.31
C GLU A 104 5.72 11.71 -27.52
N PHE A 105 5.81 13.04 -27.35
CA PHE A 105 6.21 13.93 -28.42
C PHE A 105 7.63 13.64 -28.93
N ILE A 106 8.58 13.41 -28.01
CA ILE A 106 9.96 13.05 -28.35
C ILE A 106 9.99 11.71 -29.09
N LEU A 107 9.29 10.69 -28.60
CA LEU A 107 9.23 9.36 -29.22
C LEU A 107 8.61 9.43 -30.63
N TYR A 108 7.54 10.21 -30.80
CA TYR A 108 6.90 10.44 -32.09
C TYR A 108 7.83 11.18 -33.06
N ARG A 109 8.53 12.22 -32.58
CA ARG A 109 9.48 12.99 -33.40
C ARG A 109 10.66 12.13 -33.83
N LEU A 110 11.24 11.37 -32.91
CA LEU A 110 12.32 10.42 -33.20
C LEU A 110 11.89 9.40 -34.25
N TRP A 111 10.69 8.84 -34.12
CA TRP A 111 10.12 7.94 -35.13
C TRP A 111 10.02 8.60 -36.51
N ARG A 112 9.55 9.86 -36.56
CA ARG A 112 9.40 10.60 -37.81
C ARG A 112 10.74 11.00 -38.45
N GLU A 113 11.72 11.45 -37.66
CA GLU A 113 13.01 11.97 -38.14
C GLU A 113 14.03 10.90 -38.48
N THR A 114 14.05 9.78 -37.75
CA THR A 114 14.97 8.67 -38.04
C THR A 114 14.62 7.90 -39.32
N GLY A 115 13.50 8.24 -39.97
CA GLY A 115 13.00 7.51 -41.13
C GLY A 115 12.73 6.04 -40.81
N ALA A 116 12.56 5.70 -39.53
CA ALA A 116 12.22 4.37 -39.05
C ALA A 116 10.78 4.04 -39.50
N GLY A 117 10.63 3.78 -40.79
CA GLY A 117 9.43 3.29 -41.47
C GLY A 117 9.03 1.88 -41.04
N THR A 118 9.38 1.49 -39.82
CA THR A 118 9.07 0.19 -39.25
C THR A 118 7.65 0.19 -38.72
N ALA A 119 6.75 -0.47 -39.44
CA ALA A 119 5.35 -0.66 -39.06
C ALA A 119 5.16 -1.24 -37.65
N TRP A 120 6.18 -1.90 -37.10
CA TRP A 120 6.18 -2.47 -35.75
C TRP A 120 6.42 -1.44 -34.62
N LEU A 121 7.01 -0.27 -34.90
CA LEU A 121 7.30 0.73 -33.86
C LEU A 121 6.05 1.56 -33.49
N LYS A 122 5.15 1.78 -34.47
CA LYS A 122 3.87 2.47 -34.25
C LYS A 122 3.04 1.85 -33.12
N PRO A 123 2.76 0.53 -33.10
CA PRO A 123 2.01 -0.07 -32.00
C PRO A 123 2.77 -0.05 -30.68
N VAL A 124 4.11 -0.06 -30.68
CA VAL A 124 4.91 0.09 -29.46
C VAL A 124 4.72 1.49 -28.85
N ILE A 125 4.86 2.55 -29.65
CA ILE A 125 4.64 3.94 -29.18
C ILE A 125 3.19 4.11 -28.70
N ALA A 126 2.21 3.59 -29.44
CA ALA A 126 0.81 3.61 -29.00
C ALA A 126 0.59 2.85 -27.67
N GLY A 127 1.30 1.75 -27.46
CA GLY A 127 1.32 1.00 -26.20
C GLY A 127 1.91 1.82 -25.06
N ILE A 128 3.01 2.53 -25.29
CA ILE A 128 3.62 3.44 -24.30
C ILE A 128 2.62 4.51 -23.89
N ALA A 129 1.99 5.17 -24.87
CA ALA A 129 0.97 6.20 -24.62
C ALA A 129 -0.19 5.65 -23.77
N ALA A 130 -0.67 4.44 -24.10
CA ALA A 130 -1.71 3.78 -23.33
C ALA A 130 -1.28 3.50 -21.88
N GLY A 131 -0.03 3.08 -21.65
CA GLY A 131 0.51 2.88 -20.29
C GLY A 131 0.52 4.17 -19.47
N PHE A 132 0.96 5.29 -20.07
CA PHE A 132 0.93 6.59 -19.41
C PHE A 132 -0.50 7.08 -19.12
N ILE A 133 -1.44 6.86 -20.04
CA ILE A 133 -2.85 7.21 -19.87
C ILE A 133 -3.50 6.40 -18.74
N LEU A 134 -3.21 5.10 -18.64
CA LEU A 134 -3.74 4.26 -17.55
C LEU A 134 -3.28 4.75 -16.18
N GLU A 135 -2.01 5.10 -16.03
CA GLU A 135 -1.47 5.69 -14.79
C GLU A 135 -2.05 7.08 -14.52
N PHE A 136 -2.28 7.89 -15.56
CA PHE A 136 -2.99 9.17 -15.41
C PHE A 136 -4.42 8.98 -14.89
N ILE A 137 -5.17 8.02 -15.45
CA ILE A 137 -6.53 7.67 -14.98
C ILE A 137 -6.48 7.20 -13.53
N GLY A 138 -5.51 6.35 -13.18
CA GLY A 138 -5.30 5.88 -11.81
C GLY A 138 -5.04 7.03 -10.84
N GLY A 139 -4.18 7.98 -11.20
CA GLY A 139 -3.95 9.17 -10.37
C GLY A 139 -5.14 10.11 -10.31
N PHE A 140 -5.87 10.30 -11.42
CA PHE A 140 -7.09 11.11 -11.45
C PHE A 140 -8.17 10.51 -10.56
N ARG A 141 -8.31 9.18 -10.49
CA ARG A 141 -9.18 8.50 -9.53
C ARG A 141 -8.80 8.82 -8.08
N VAL A 142 -7.51 8.83 -7.75
CA VAL A 142 -7.04 9.23 -6.41
C VAL A 142 -7.39 10.69 -6.12
N LEU A 143 -7.23 11.60 -7.08
CA LEU A 143 -7.63 13.00 -6.91
C LEU A 143 -9.15 13.14 -6.70
N LEU A 144 -9.96 12.48 -7.52
CA LEU A 144 -11.42 12.47 -7.37
C LEU A 144 -11.84 11.91 -6.01
N TYR A 145 -11.17 10.86 -5.55
CA TYR A 145 -11.40 10.29 -4.23
C TYR A 145 -11.12 11.31 -3.12
N LYS A 146 -9.98 12.02 -3.18
CA LYS A 146 -9.64 13.08 -2.23
C LYS A 146 -10.61 14.28 -2.29
N LEU A 147 -11.11 14.62 -3.48
CA LEU A 147 -12.09 15.70 -3.69
C LEU A 147 -13.50 15.32 -3.21
N ARG A 148 -13.90 14.06 -3.37
CA ARG A 148 -15.22 13.55 -2.95
C ARG A 148 -15.32 13.44 -1.43
N ASN A 149 -14.21 13.12 -0.76
CA ASN A 149 -14.18 12.91 0.68
C ASN A 149 -13.80 14.21 1.39
N ASP A 150 -14.77 15.09 1.63
CA ASP A 150 -14.61 16.47 2.14
C ASP A 150 -14.22 16.55 3.65
N GLY A 151 -13.18 15.82 4.08
CA GLY A 151 -12.64 15.87 5.45
C GLY A 151 -13.41 15.07 6.50
N LYS A 152 -14.54 14.46 6.12
CA LYS A 152 -15.31 13.51 6.93
C LYS A 152 -15.25 12.13 6.28
N ASN A 153 -14.18 11.40 6.51
CA ASN A 153 -14.08 9.99 6.12
C ASN A 153 -13.44 9.17 7.23
N LEU A 154 -13.51 7.84 7.08
CA LEU A 154 -13.04 6.90 8.09
C LEU A 154 -11.52 7.02 8.28
N THR A 155 -10.77 7.35 7.23
CA THR A 155 -9.32 7.64 7.33
C THR A 155 -9.03 8.84 8.22
N ALA A 156 -9.80 9.94 8.11
CA ALA A 156 -9.59 11.12 8.96
C ALA A 156 -9.82 10.79 10.44
N TYR A 157 -10.88 10.03 10.73
CA TYR A 157 -11.15 9.54 12.08
C TYR A 157 -10.03 8.62 12.58
N TRP A 158 -9.59 7.67 11.77
CA TRP A 158 -8.48 6.77 12.09
C TRP A 158 -7.18 7.52 12.40
N ARG A 159 -6.84 8.55 11.63
CA ARG A 159 -5.66 9.39 11.90
C ARG A 159 -5.78 10.15 13.21
N GLU A 160 -6.96 10.68 13.50
CA GLU A 160 -7.24 11.38 14.75
C GLU A 160 -7.13 10.43 15.95
N THR A 161 -7.65 9.20 15.82
CA THR A 161 -7.46 8.13 16.81
C THR A 161 -5.98 7.83 17.04
N LEU A 162 -5.19 7.65 15.98
CA LEU A 162 -3.74 7.43 16.10
C LEU A 162 -3.04 8.61 16.79
N ARG A 163 -3.49 9.84 16.51
CA ARG A 163 -2.98 11.04 17.17
C ARG A 163 -3.26 11.01 18.67
N GLN A 164 -4.49 10.70 19.09
CA GLN A 164 -4.87 10.57 20.50
C GLN A 164 -4.02 9.51 21.21
N LEU A 165 -3.88 8.33 20.61
CA LEU A 165 -3.02 7.26 21.15
C LEU A 165 -1.56 7.72 21.29
N SER A 166 -1.03 8.44 20.29
CA SER A 166 0.34 8.97 20.34
C SER A 166 0.53 10.05 21.42
N GLN A 167 -0.55 10.72 21.81
CA GLN A 167 -0.58 11.72 22.88
C GLN A 167 -0.82 11.12 24.27
N GLY A 168 -0.91 9.79 24.36
CA GLY A 168 -1.03 9.06 25.62
C GLY A 168 -2.47 8.76 26.05
N THR A 169 -3.47 9.00 25.18
CA THR A 169 -4.82 8.50 25.46
C THR A 169 -4.78 6.96 25.52
N PRO A 170 -5.26 6.34 26.61
CA PRO A 170 -5.34 4.89 26.71
C PRO A 170 -6.21 4.28 25.60
N LEU A 171 -5.78 3.14 25.05
CA LEU A 171 -6.50 2.48 23.95
C LEU A 171 -7.94 2.13 24.29
N GLU A 172 -8.21 1.80 25.54
CA GLU A 172 -9.54 1.46 26.05
C GLU A 172 -10.50 2.66 26.15
N GLU A 173 -9.96 3.88 26.24
CA GLU A 173 -10.74 5.12 26.38
C GLU A 173 -11.09 5.75 25.02
N VAL A 174 -10.40 5.35 23.94
CA VAL A 174 -10.72 5.81 22.59
C VAL A 174 -12.11 5.28 22.21
N TRP A 175 -13.03 6.16 21.82
CA TRP A 175 -14.31 5.70 21.28
C TRP A 175 -14.06 5.07 19.89
N MET A 176 -14.41 3.80 19.68
CA MET A 176 -14.29 3.15 18.37
C MET A 176 -15.53 2.29 18.05
N PRO A 177 -16.63 2.91 17.58
CA PRO A 177 -17.85 2.18 17.20
C PRO A 177 -17.64 1.33 15.93
N PRO A 178 -18.59 0.47 15.54
CA PRO A 178 -18.62 -0.07 14.18
C PRO A 178 -18.47 1.02 13.12
N TYR A 179 -17.70 0.77 12.06
CA TYR A 179 -17.44 1.81 11.05
C TYR A 179 -18.74 2.29 10.39
N GLN A 180 -19.78 1.46 10.34
CA GLN A 180 -21.08 1.80 9.77
C GLN A 180 -21.76 2.95 10.51
N GLU A 181 -21.48 3.12 11.81
CA GLU A 181 -21.98 4.25 12.62
C GLU A 181 -21.25 5.56 12.30
N LEU A 182 -20.01 5.48 11.83
CA LEU A 182 -19.22 6.65 11.43
C LEU A 182 -19.47 7.00 9.96
N TYR A 183 -19.34 6.00 9.09
CA TYR A 183 -19.35 6.13 7.63
C TYR A 183 -19.81 4.82 6.97
N SER A 184 -21.11 4.70 6.67
CA SER A 184 -21.72 3.49 6.10
C SER A 184 -21.20 3.08 4.71
N ASN A 185 -20.60 4.00 3.95
CA ASN A 185 -20.08 3.76 2.60
C ASN A 185 -18.55 3.92 2.53
N ALA A 186 -17.84 3.58 3.60
CA ALA A 186 -16.38 3.62 3.61
C ALA A 186 -15.79 2.60 2.61
N PRO A 187 -14.72 2.95 1.88
CA PRO A 187 -13.97 1.98 1.08
C PRO A 187 -13.37 0.89 1.95
N GLU A 188 -13.25 -0.30 1.39
CA GLU A 188 -12.74 -1.49 2.07
C GLU A 188 -11.34 -1.29 2.66
N GLU A 189 -10.44 -0.53 2.01
CA GLU A 189 -9.12 -0.25 2.59
C GLU A 189 -9.18 0.67 3.81
N GLU A 190 -10.12 1.63 3.85
CA GLU A 190 -10.31 2.46 5.03
C GLU A 190 -10.88 1.64 6.19
N ILE A 191 -11.79 0.72 5.88
CA ILE A 191 -12.37 -0.21 6.86
C ILE A 191 -11.26 -1.04 7.47
N LEU A 192 -10.38 -1.66 6.67
CA LEU A 192 -9.26 -2.46 7.19
C LEU A 192 -8.29 -1.65 8.05
N LEU A 193 -8.00 -0.40 7.69
CA LEU A 193 -7.13 0.46 8.51
C LEU A 193 -7.76 0.78 9.87
N TYR A 194 -9.05 1.13 9.86
CA TYR A 194 -9.83 1.42 11.05
C TYR A 194 -9.94 0.20 11.96
N ASP A 195 -10.39 -0.92 11.39
CA ASP A 195 -10.59 -2.18 12.11
C ASP A 195 -9.28 -2.80 12.57
N GLY A 196 -8.15 -2.49 11.93
CA GLY A 196 -6.83 -2.84 12.44
C GLY A 196 -6.56 -2.31 13.85
N ILE A 197 -7.01 -1.09 14.17
CA ILE A 197 -6.90 -0.51 15.53
C ILE A 197 -8.05 -1.00 16.41
N ARG A 198 -9.27 -1.04 15.89
CA ARG A 198 -10.45 -1.51 16.64
C ARG A 198 -10.26 -2.95 17.13
N PHE A 199 -9.65 -3.82 16.31
CA PHE A 199 -9.25 -5.17 16.70
C PHE A 199 -8.36 -5.15 17.95
N MET A 200 -7.30 -4.33 17.95
CA MET A 200 -6.39 -4.22 19.11
C MET A 200 -7.12 -3.71 20.34
N GLN A 201 -8.04 -2.75 20.19
CA GLN A 201 -8.85 -2.26 21.29
C GLN A 201 -9.75 -3.35 21.87
N LYS A 202 -10.47 -4.11 21.03
CA LYS A 202 -11.36 -5.19 21.51
C LYS A 202 -10.60 -6.31 22.19
N LEU A 203 -9.41 -6.62 21.67
CA LEU A 203 -8.49 -7.54 22.34
C LEU A 203 -8.07 -7.02 23.72
N TRP A 204 -7.73 -5.74 23.83
CA TRP A 204 -7.33 -5.10 25.09
C TRP A 204 -8.49 -5.08 26.11
N GLN A 205 -9.70 -4.75 25.65
CA GLN A 205 -10.93 -4.77 26.44
C GLN A 205 -11.42 -6.18 26.79
N ARG A 206 -10.79 -7.23 26.24
CA ARG A 206 -11.21 -8.64 26.35
C ARG A 206 -12.63 -8.90 25.85
N ASP A 207 -13.08 -8.08 24.90
CA ASP A 207 -14.37 -8.19 24.24
C ASP A 207 -14.23 -9.14 23.04
N TYR A 208 -14.18 -10.44 23.32
CA TYR A 208 -13.90 -11.47 22.32
C TYR A 208 -15.03 -11.68 21.31
N GLU A 209 -16.27 -11.35 21.67
CA GLU A 209 -17.41 -11.45 20.75
C GLU A 209 -17.29 -10.38 19.66
N THR A 210 -17.13 -9.11 20.03
CA THR A 210 -16.90 -8.05 19.02
C THR A 210 -15.55 -8.20 18.33
N LEU A 211 -14.52 -8.73 19.00
CA LEU A 211 -13.24 -9.05 18.34
C LEU A 211 -13.44 -10.04 17.18
N LYS A 212 -14.25 -11.08 17.38
CA LYS A 212 -14.57 -12.06 16.35
C LYS A 212 -15.31 -11.43 15.18
N GLU A 213 -16.26 -10.54 15.43
CA GLU A 213 -16.96 -9.80 14.39
C GLU A 213 -15.98 -8.99 13.53
N VAL A 214 -15.10 -8.22 14.16
CA VAL A 214 -14.04 -7.45 13.49
C VAL A 214 -13.12 -8.36 12.66
N ALA A 215 -12.72 -9.51 13.22
CA ALA A 215 -11.85 -10.45 12.52
C ALA A 215 -12.54 -11.09 11.30
N VAL A 216 -13.82 -11.44 11.41
CA VAL A 216 -14.61 -12.01 10.31
C VAL A 216 -14.78 -10.98 9.19
N GLU A 217 -15.04 -9.73 9.53
CA GLU A 217 -15.15 -8.64 8.56
C GLU A 217 -13.82 -8.41 7.83
N CYS A 218 -12.70 -8.37 8.57
CA CYS A 218 -11.37 -8.29 7.97
C CYS A 218 -11.07 -9.50 7.05
N ASP A 219 -11.41 -10.74 7.46
CA ASP A 219 -11.21 -11.95 6.63
C ASP A 219 -12.04 -11.87 5.35
N TRP A 220 -13.30 -11.43 5.46
CA TRP A 220 -14.19 -11.27 4.31
C TRP A 220 -13.63 -10.27 3.30
N ILE A 221 -13.26 -9.07 3.76
CA ILE A 221 -12.70 -8.01 2.90
C ILE A 221 -11.40 -8.50 2.23
N ILE A 222 -10.45 -9.00 3.01
CA ILE A 222 -9.14 -9.42 2.47
C ILE A 222 -9.29 -10.55 1.44
N ARG A 223 -10.21 -11.49 1.69
CA ARG A 223 -10.46 -12.62 0.78
C ARG A 223 -11.20 -12.21 -0.48
N HIS A 224 -12.15 -11.28 -0.39
CA HIS A 224 -12.89 -10.78 -1.55
C HIS A 224 -11.96 -10.13 -2.58
N TRP A 225 -10.85 -9.58 -2.10
CA TRP A 225 -9.91 -8.78 -2.85
C TRP A 225 -8.80 -9.61 -3.53
N GLU A 226 -8.61 -10.89 -3.19
CA GLU A 226 -7.51 -11.76 -3.67
C GLU A 226 -6.10 -11.14 -3.53
N TYR A 227 -5.94 -10.08 -2.73
CA TYR A 227 -4.76 -9.22 -2.85
C TYR A 227 -3.46 -9.93 -2.44
N GLN A 228 -2.45 -9.77 -3.30
CA GLN A 228 -1.05 -9.87 -2.91
C GLN A 228 -0.80 -8.86 -1.78
N TYR A 229 -0.08 -9.28 -0.74
CA TYR A 229 0.23 -8.51 0.46
C TYR A 229 0.42 -6.99 0.23
N ILE A 230 -0.43 -6.19 0.87
CA ILE A 230 -0.34 -4.72 0.90
C ILE A 230 0.38 -4.30 2.18
N ARG A 231 1.59 -3.76 2.04
CA ARG A 231 2.44 -3.40 3.19
C ARG A 231 1.83 -2.38 4.14
N VAL A 232 1.00 -1.46 3.66
CA VAL A 232 0.29 -0.49 4.52
C VAL A 232 -0.67 -1.20 5.50
N LEU A 233 -1.16 -2.39 5.14
CA LEU A 233 -2.08 -3.18 5.95
C LEU A 233 -1.36 -4.26 6.79
N THR A 234 -0.03 -4.21 6.93
CA THR A 234 0.76 -5.22 7.67
C THR A 234 0.20 -5.53 9.05
N ASN A 235 -0.21 -4.49 9.79
CA ASN A 235 -0.81 -4.66 11.12
C ASN A 235 -2.09 -5.51 11.08
N VAL A 236 -2.91 -5.35 10.04
CA VAL A 236 -4.12 -6.16 9.86
C VAL A 236 -3.75 -7.62 9.63
N TYR A 237 -2.79 -7.90 8.73
CA TYR A 237 -2.30 -9.27 8.52
C TYR A 237 -1.74 -9.88 9.81
N TYR A 238 -1.01 -9.11 10.62
CA TYR A 238 -0.46 -9.57 11.90
C TYR A 238 -1.57 -9.87 12.92
N ASN A 239 -2.59 -9.02 13.01
CA ASN A 239 -3.77 -9.26 13.82
C ASN A 239 -4.48 -10.56 13.41
N MET A 240 -4.63 -10.81 12.11
CA MET A 240 -5.25 -12.03 11.60
C MET A 240 -4.42 -13.28 11.91
N ILE A 241 -3.09 -13.22 11.76
CA ILE A 241 -2.20 -14.31 12.16
C ILE A 241 -2.37 -14.60 13.66
N PHE A 242 -2.33 -13.57 14.50
CA PHE A 242 -2.51 -13.71 15.94
C PHE A 242 -3.86 -14.33 16.29
N TYR A 243 -4.95 -13.78 15.75
CA TYR A 243 -6.31 -14.22 16.00
C TYR A 243 -6.51 -15.69 15.66
N TYR A 244 -6.12 -16.11 14.44
CA TYR A 244 -6.28 -17.49 14.02
C TYR A 244 -5.28 -18.45 14.68
N SER A 245 -4.12 -17.97 15.14
CA SER A 245 -3.18 -18.80 15.90
C SER A 245 -3.67 -19.06 17.32
N CYS A 246 -4.09 -18.02 18.04
CA CYS A 246 -4.28 -18.07 19.49
C CYS A 246 -5.74 -18.12 19.94
N ILE A 247 -6.61 -17.37 19.27
CA ILE A 247 -7.99 -17.13 19.70
C ILE A 247 -8.91 -18.18 19.05
N GLU A 248 -9.05 -18.16 17.73
CA GLU A 248 -9.91 -19.11 17.00
C GLU A 248 -9.25 -20.49 16.85
N ARG A 249 -7.92 -20.56 16.94
CA ARG A 249 -7.11 -21.79 16.78
C ARG A 249 -7.40 -22.52 15.46
N SER A 250 -7.23 -21.80 14.36
CA SER A 250 -7.31 -22.31 13.00
C SER A 250 -5.94 -22.16 12.30
N PRO A 251 -5.04 -23.15 12.41
CA PRO A 251 -3.70 -23.09 11.81
C PRO A 251 -3.73 -22.88 10.30
N GLU A 252 -4.70 -23.45 9.59
CA GLU A 252 -4.85 -23.31 8.14
C GLU A 252 -5.13 -21.84 7.74
N ARG A 253 -6.01 -21.16 8.49
CA ARG A 253 -6.30 -19.74 8.26
C ARG A 253 -5.10 -18.88 8.64
N ALA A 254 -4.48 -19.15 9.78
CA ALA A 254 -3.26 -18.45 10.20
C ALA A 254 -2.14 -18.59 9.16
N ASP A 255 -1.92 -19.78 8.61
CA ASP A 255 -0.89 -20.04 7.61
C ASP A 255 -1.11 -19.22 6.34
N ARG A 256 -2.36 -19.09 5.87
CA ARG A 256 -2.67 -18.23 4.72
C ARG A 256 -2.16 -16.81 4.90
N TYR A 257 -2.44 -16.19 6.04
CA TYR A 257 -1.98 -14.83 6.33
C TYR A 257 -0.47 -14.76 6.53
N TYR A 258 0.11 -15.77 7.18
CA TYR A 258 1.56 -15.89 7.32
C TYR A 258 2.25 -15.98 5.96
N GLN A 259 1.78 -16.82 5.03
CA GLN A 259 2.39 -16.94 3.70
C GLN A 259 2.34 -15.62 2.92
N ALA A 260 1.28 -14.83 3.08
CA ALA A 260 1.16 -13.52 2.45
C ALA A 260 2.26 -12.55 2.91
N VAL A 261 2.60 -12.55 4.21
CA VAL A 261 3.54 -11.60 4.82
C VAL A 261 4.88 -12.21 5.24
N ARG A 262 5.13 -13.48 4.88
CA ARG A 262 6.21 -14.32 5.43
C ARG A 262 7.55 -13.61 5.44
N ARG A 263 7.93 -13.07 4.27
CA ARG A 263 9.21 -12.41 4.07
C ARG A 263 9.40 -11.22 5.01
N ASP A 264 8.34 -10.43 5.20
CA ASP A 264 8.39 -9.22 6.00
C ASP A 264 8.35 -9.56 7.49
N LEU A 265 7.49 -10.49 7.90
CA LEU A 265 7.39 -10.95 9.29
C LEU A 265 8.65 -11.68 9.79
N GLU A 266 9.27 -12.51 8.96
CA GLU A 266 10.53 -13.19 9.33
C GLU A 266 11.67 -12.21 9.57
N GLN A 267 11.67 -11.08 8.86
CA GLN A 267 12.70 -10.04 8.95
C GLN A 267 12.33 -8.92 9.94
N ASP A 268 11.11 -8.89 10.47
CA ASP A 268 10.63 -7.81 11.32
C ASP A 268 11.16 -7.95 12.75
N MET A 269 12.15 -7.17 13.11
CA MET A 269 12.76 -7.19 14.44
C MET A 269 11.99 -6.34 15.48
N ASP A 270 10.86 -5.72 15.09
CA ASP A 270 10.00 -5.05 16.05
C ASP A 270 9.38 -6.08 17.01
N SER A 271 9.26 -5.67 18.27
CA SER A 271 8.57 -6.38 19.34
C SER A 271 7.20 -6.94 18.90
N ASN A 272 6.42 -6.20 18.12
CA ASN A 272 5.12 -6.68 17.64
C ASN A 272 5.26 -7.84 16.65
N GLY A 273 6.13 -7.68 15.63
CA GLY A 273 6.43 -8.74 14.66
C GLY A 273 6.99 -10.00 15.33
N ARG A 274 7.90 -9.84 16.30
CA ARG A 274 8.46 -10.95 17.08
C ARG A 274 7.39 -11.69 17.90
N ARG A 275 6.47 -10.97 18.56
CA ARG A 275 5.35 -11.58 19.28
C ARG A 275 4.43 -12.36 18.36
N VAL A 276 4.02 -11.78 17.23
CA VAL A 276 3.15 -12.44 16.24
C VAL A 276 3.81 -13.72 15.72
N MET A 277 5.11 -13.65 15.41
CA MET A 277 5.87 -14.81 14.97
C MET A 277 5.99 -15.88 16.07
N ALA A 278 6.18 -15.48 17.33
CA ALA A 278 6.22 -16.39 18.45
C ALA A 278 4.88 -17.12 18.62
N TYR A 279 3.76 -16.39 18.56
CA TYR A 279 2.42 -16.97 18.64
C TYR A 279 2.15 -17.99 17.53
N TYR A 280 2.45 -17.63 16.28
CA TYR A 280 2.31 -18.53 15.15
C TYR A 280 3.22 -19.77 15.28
N THR A 281 4.48 -19.59 15.70
CA THR A 281 5.44 -20.69 15.90
C THR A 281 4.99 -21.63 17.02
N TYR A 282 4.44 -21.08 18.10
CA TYR A 282 3.95 -21.88 19.22
C TYR A 282 2.70 -22.68 18.83
N PHE A 283 1.66 -21.99 18.35
CA PHE A 283 0.34 -22.59 18.19
C PHE A 283 0.12 -23.27 16.83
N CYS A 284 0.77 -22.82 15.76
CA CYS A 284 0.60 -23.40 14.43
C CYS A 284 1.72 -24.37 14.05
N LYS A 285 2.98 -24.05 14.39
CA LYS A 285 4.12 -24.97 14.12
C LYS A 285 4.35 -25.99 15.23
N GLY A 286 3.77 -25.80 16.41
CA GLY A 286 3.97 -26.68 17.57
C GLY A 286 5.41 -26.67 18.09
N GLN A 287 6.11 -25.52 17.95
CA GLN A 287 7.53 -25.38 18.29
C GLN A 287 7.72 -24.41 19.47
N PRO A 288 7.38 -24.81 20.70
CA PRO A 288 7.34 -23.90 21.85
C PRO A 288 8.71 -23.34 22.24
N GLN A 289 9.79 -24.11 22.09
CA GLN A 289 11.14 -23.67 22.41
C GLN A 289 11.62 -22.56 21.46
N GLU A 290 11.32 -22.67 20.17
CA GLU A 290 11.65 -21.63 19.18
C GLU A 290 10.81 -20.37 19.38
N ALA A 291 9.52 -20.53 19.73
CA ALA A 291 8.67 -19.40 20.07
C ALA A 291 9.21 -18.59 21.26
N MET A 292 9.73 -19.25 22.29
CA MET A 292 10.32 -18.55 23.44
C MET A 292 11.56 -17.75 23.07
N LYS A 293 12.43 -18.27 22.19
CA LYS A 293 13.61 -17.53 21.71
C LYS A 293 13.22 -16.23 21.03
N LEU A 294 12.12 -16.22 20.28
CA LEU A 294 11.63 -15.02 19.59
C LEU A 294 11.16 -13.92 20.55
N LEU A 295 10.75 -14.26 21.77
CA LEU A 295 10.30 -13.30 22.79
C LEU A 295 11.45 -12.69 23.61
N HIS A 296 12.66 -13.24 23.50
CA HIS A 296 13.85 -12.78 24.22
C HIS A 296 14.83 -11.94 23.36
N CYS A 297 14.47 -11.69 22.10
CA CYS A 297 15.19 -10.82 21.16
C CYS A 297 14.61 -9.41 21.18
#